data_AF-A0A9Q0YZM6-F1
#
_entry.id   AF-A0A9Q0YZM6-F1
#
_cell.length_a   1.000
_cell.length_b   1.000
_cell.length_c   1.000
_cell.angle_alpha   90.00
_cell.angle_beta   90.00
_cell.angle_gamma   90.00
#
_symmetry.space_group_name_H-M   'P 1'
#
loop_
_entity.id
_entity.type
_entity.pdbx_description
1 polymer ?
#
loop_
_entity_poly.entity_id
_entity_poly.type
_entity_poly.pdbx_seq_one_letter_code
_entity_poly.pdbx_strand_id
1 'polypeptide(L)' 'MGEPSDPLHQQSFFKKHWEGFTEFWGDRFSFLENYSRFLRRDKPIPSWSDSDVQEFIASDPIHGPT' A
#
# COMPACT_ATOMS: atom_id res chain seq x y z
N MET A 1 29.05 -22.31 26.17
CA MET A 1 28.13 -21.69 27.14
C MET A 1 27.68 -20.38 26.54
N GLY A 2 26.38 -20.19 26.30
CA GLY A 2 25.86 -18.91 25.81
C GLY A 2 25.76 -17.94 26.98
N GLU A 3 26.39 -16.77 26.85
CA GLU A 3 26.20 -15.65 27.77
C GLU A 3 24.70 -15.31 27.88
N PRO A 4 24.16 -15.06 29.09
CA PRO A 4 22.78 -14.62 29.23
C PRO A 4 22.65 -13.25 28.57
N SER A 5 21.89 -13.20 27.47
CA SER A 5 21.61 -11.96 26.76
C SER A 5 20.85 -10.99 27.68
N ASP A 6 21.45 -9.83 27.97
CA ASP A 6 20.84 -8.80 28.79
C ASP A 6 19.54 -8.27 28.12
N PRO A 7 18.37 -8.41 28.78
CA PRO A 7 17.08 -7.99 28.22
C PRO A 7 17.03 -6.51 27.82
N LEU A 8 17.75 -5.64 28.53
CA LEU A 8 17.80 -4.20 28.23
C LEU A 8 18.59 -3.93 26.94
N HIS A 9 19.65 -4.70 26.71
CA HIS A 9 20.47 -4.61 25.51
C HIS A 9 19.70 -5.10 24.27
N GLN A 10 18.94 -6.20 24.42
CA GLN A 10 18.04 -6.69 23.38
C GLN A 10 16.95 -5.67 23.04
N GLN A 11 16.28 -5.09 24.05
CA GLN A 11 15.22 -4.11 23.82
C GLN A 11 15.72 -2.86 23.09
N SER A 12 16.90 -2.35 23.46
CA SER A 12 17.54 -1.20 22.80
C SER A 12 17.90 -1.50 21.34
N PHE A 13 18.45 -2.69 21.08
CA PHE A 13 18.76 -3.18 19.73
C PHE A 13 17.48 -3.26 18.87
N PHE A 14 16.44 -3.94 19.35
CA PHE A 14 15.17 -4.06 18.62
C PHE A 14 14.56 -2.71 18.30
N LYS A 15 14.57 -1.78 19.26
CA LYS A 15 14.05 -0.42 19.05
C LYS A 15 14.78 0.31 17.93
N LYS A 16 16.12 0.34 17.97
CA LYS A 16 16.94 1.03 16.97
C LYS A 16 16.78 0.41 15.57
N HIS A 17 16.73 -0.91 15.47
CA HIS A 17 16.54 -1.59 14.20
C HIS A 17 15.13 -1.39 13.63
N TRP A 18 14.12 -1.34 14.49
CA TRP A 18 12.75 -1.05 14.10
C TRP A 18 12.58 0.39 13.60
N GLU A 19 13.21 1.36 14.27
CA GLU A 19 13.26 2.77 13.85
C GLU A 19 13.88 2.89 12.45
N GLY A 20 15.06 2.32 12.22
CA GLY A 20 15.71 2.35 10.90
C GLY A 20 14.93 1.61 9.80
N PHE A 21 14.28 0.49 10.13
CA PHE A 21 13.37 -0.21 9.21
C PHE A 21 12.17 0.69 8.83
N THR A 22 11.59 1.37 9.81
CA THR A 22 10.42 2.23 9.61
C THR A 22 10.78 3.46 8.76
N GLU A 23 11.90 4.12 9.04
CA GLU A 23 12.39 5.25 8.24
C GLU A 23 12.68 4.83 6.79
N PHE A 24 13.38 3.71 6.61
CA PHE A 24 13.75 3.21 5.29
C PHE A 24 12.53 2.91 4.40
N TRP A 25 11.53 2.23 4.96
CA TRP A 25 10.31 1.92 4.20
C TRP A 25 9.35 3.09 4.11
N GLY A 26 9.33 3.97 5.12
CA GLY A 26 8.55 5.21 5.13
C GLY A 26 8.90 6.13 3.97
N ASP A 27 10.20 6.38 3.76
CA ASP A 27 10.65 7.19 2.61
C ASP A 27 10.34 6.52 1.27
N ARG A 28 10.58 5.20 1.17
CA ARG A 28 10.43 4.44 -0.08
C ARG A 28 8.99 4.29 -0.53
N PHE A 29 8.05 4.28 0.42
CA PHE A 29 6.61 4.21 0.16
C PHE A 29 5.88 5.54 0.37
N SER A 30 6.60 6.64 0.61
CA SER A 30 6.00 7.99 0.74
C SER A 30 5.11 8.37 -0.45
N PHE A 31 5.44 7.88 -1.66
CA PHE A 31 4.62 8.10 -2.85
C PHE A 31 3.20 7.52 -2.75
N LEU A 32 2.94 6.54 -1.87
CA LEU A 32 1.61 5.98 -1.64
C LEU A 32 0.66 7.00 -1.00
N GLU A 33 1.18 8.02 -0.31
CA GLU A 33 0.33 9.10 0.22
C GLU A 33 -0.38 9.86 -0.91
N ASN A 34 0.19 9.92 -2.12
CA ASN A 34 -0.49 10.49 -3.30
C ASN A 34 -1.71 9.66 -3.75
N TYR A 35 -1.73 8.38 -3.42
CA TYR A 35 -2.84 7.46 -3.70
C TYR A 35 -3.86 7.40 -2.57
N SER A 36 -3.62 8.10 -1.46
CA SER A 36 -4.55 8.14 -0.31
C SER A 36 -5.97 8.52 -0.72
N ARG A 37 -6.15 9.43 -1.69
CA ARG A 37 -7.46 9.82 -2.24
C ARG A 37 -8.27 8.66 -2.85
N PHE A 38 -7.58 7.60 -3.28
CA PHE A 38 -8.21 6.41 -3.85
C PHE A 38 -8.37 5.30 -2.81
N LEU A 39 -7.41 5.15 -1.90
CA LEU A 39 -7.38 4.09 -0.89
C LEU A 39 -8.21 4.41 0.37
N ARG A 40 -8.25 5.69 0.76
CA ARG A 40 -8.95 6.21 1.95
C ARG A 40 -10.14 7.07 1.54
N ARG A 41 -11.00 6.51 0.69
CA ARG A 41 -12.15 7.24 0.14
C ARG A 41 -13.30 7.21 1.14
N ASP A 42 -13.82 8.38 1.52
CA ASP A 42 -14.98 8.47 2.44
C ASP A 42 -16.26 7.90 1.84
N LYS A 43 -16.40 8.02 0.51
CA LYS A 43 -17.56 7.53 -0.23
C LYS A 43 -17.18 6.28 -1.02
N PRO A 44 -18.07 5.27 -1.08
CA PRO A 44 -17.83 4.10 -1.91
C PRO A 44 -17.63 4.50 -3.38
N ILE A 45 -16.97 3.61 -4.13
CA ILE A 45 -16.83 3.76 -5.58
C ILE A 45 -18.25 3.65 -6.18
N PRO A 46 -18.63 4.54 -7.11
CA PRO A 46 -19.91 4.43 -7.79
C PRO A 46 -20.03 3.08 -8.48
N SER A 47 -21.19 2.44 -8.39
CA SER A 47 -21.48 1.27 -9.21
C SER A 47 -21.44 1.66 -10.68
N TRP A 48 -20.87 0.81 -11.53
CA TRP A 48 -21.01 0.97 -12.96
C TRP A 48 -22.46 0.75 -13.38
N SER A 49 -22.96 1.63 -14.24
CA SER A 49 -24.17 1.39 -14.99
C SER A 49 -23.89 0.46 -16.17
N ASP A 50 -24.95 -0.10 -16.77
CA ASP A 50 -24.81 -0.88 -18.00
C ASP A 50 -24.16 -0.08 -19.12
N SER A 51 -24.41 1.24 -19.18
CA SER A 51 -23.78 2.12 -20.17
C SER A 51 -22.28 2.27 -19.95
N ASP A 52 -21.83 2.45 -18.70
CA ASP A 52 -20.40 2.54 -18.37
C ASP A 52 -19.66 1.27 -18.78
N VAL A 53 -20.31 0.10 -18.58
CA VAL A 53 -19.78 -1.20 -19.01
C VAL A 53 -19.65 -1.25 -20.53
N GLN A 54 -20.70 -0.87 -21.27
CA GLN A 54 -20.66 -0.90 -22.74
C GLN A 54 -19.63 0.07 -23.32
N GLU A 55 -19.50 1.27 -22.74
CA GLU A 55 -18.49 2.24 -23.16
C GLU A 55 -17.07 1.74 -22.89
N PHE A 56 -16.83 1.13 -21.73
CA PHE A 56 -15.54 0.51 -21.41
C PHE A 56 -15.19 -0.60 -22.42
N ILE A 57 -16.14 -1.47 -22.72
CA ILE A 57 -15.97 -2.56 -23.69
C ILE A 57 -15.68 -2.00 -25.10
N ALA A 58 -16.44 -0.99 -25.54
CA ALA A 58 -16.24 -0.35 -26.84
C ALA A 58 -14.91 0.42 -26.94
N SER A 59 -14.37 0.86 -25.80
CA SER A 59 -13.08 1.54 -25.75
C SER A 59 -11.88 0.63 -25.99
N ASP A 60 -12.03 -0.70 -25.88
CA ASP A 60 -10.99 -1.67 -26.22
C ASP A 60 -11.14 -2.12 -27.68
N PRO A 61 -10.32 -1.58 -28.61
CA PRO A 61 -10.41 -1.94 -30.03
C PRO A 61 -9.88 -3.33 -30.35
N ILE A 62 -9.22 -4.01 -29.39
CA ILE A 62 -8.57 -5.31 -29.58
C ILE A 62 -9.48 -6.44 -29.07
N HIS A 63 -10.11 -6.24 -27.91
CA HIS A 63 -10.94 -7.27 -27.25
C HIS A 63 -12.43 -6.89 -27.17
N GLY A 64 -12.82 -5.72 -27.68
CA GLY A 64 -14.21 -5.33 -27.81
C GLY A 64 -14.97 -6.18 -28.83
N PRO A 65 -16.31 -6.29 -28.70
CA PRO A 65 -17.17 -6.90 -29.71
C PRO A 65 -17.04 -6.17 -31.05
N THR A 66 -16.90 -6.94 -32.14
CA THR A 66 -16.93 -6.46 -33.53
C THR A 66 -18.35 -6.41 -34.09
#